data_AF-A0A2L2WSF2-F1
#
_entry.id   AF-A0A2L2WSF2-F1
#
_cell.length_a   1.000
_cell.length_b   1.000
_cell.length_c   1.000
_cell.angle_alpha   90.00
_cell.angle_beta   90.00
_cell.angle_gamma   90.00
#
_symmetry.space_group_name_H-M   'P 1'
#
loop_
_entity.id
_entity.type
_entity.pdbx_description
1 polymer ?
#
loop_
_entity_poly.entity_id
_entity_poly.type
_entity_poly.pdbx_seq_one_letter_code
_entity_poly.pdbx_strand_id
1 'polypeptide(L)'
;MTNRQFSQALEVTIDVVRYHIKKLGLEGQRKRGGIRRYDELVRKNYPTCSASILAKKLGITPNTINRIARQIGIKHNPDFIKAPYPIKENLVGMKYGKLTVQKQLGTNKWGQMVYQCLCECGKITHSTAGNLKHNHAISCGCQRKRKQKLN
;
A
#
# COMPACT_ATOMS: atom_id res chain seq x y z
N MET A 1 -38.08 6.61 -12.00
CA MET A 1 -39.35 6.49 -11.25
C MET A 1 -39.26 5.31 -10.31
N THR A 2 -39.77 5.42 -9.09
CA THR A 2 -39.82 4.29 -8.13
C THR A 2 -40.99 3.36 -8.46
N ASN A 3 -40.96 2.11 -7.99
CA ASN A 3 -42.08 1.18 -8.19
C ASN A 3 -43.41 1.73 -7.63
N ARG A 4 -43.35 2.59 -6.60
CA ARG A 4 -44.51 3.27 -6.02
C ARG A 4 -45.07 4.36 -6.96
N GLN A 5 -44.19 5.15 -7.57
CA GLN A 5 -44.59 6.13 -8.59
C GLN A 5 -45.18 5.45 -9.83
N PHE A 6 -44.65 4.28 -10.20
CA PHE A 6 -45.16 3.50 -11.34
C PHE A 6 -46.52 2.87 -11.05
N SER A 7 -46.71 2.35 -9.83
CA SER A 7 -47.99 1.84 -9.34
C SER A 7 -49.07 2.92 -9.33
N GLN A 8 -48.75 4.14 -8.90
CA GLN A 8 -49.67 5.28 -8.95
C GLN A 8 -49.99 5.73 -10.37
N ALA A 9 -48.98 5.79 -11.25
CA ALA A 9 -49.17 6.25 -12.63
C ALA A 9 -49.96 5.27 -13.52
N LEU A 10 -49.92 3.97 -13.18
CA LEU A 10 -50.63 2.92 -13.91
C LEU A 10 -51.88 2.42 -13.18
N GLU A 11 -52.22 3.00 -12.02
CA GLU A 11 -53.36 2.60 -11.18
C GLU A 11 -53.40 1.09 -10.85
N VAL A 12 -52.23 0.45 -10.73
CA VAL A 12 -52.08 -0.96 -10.37
C VAL A 12 -51.40 -1.11 -9.02
N THR A 13 -51.53 -2.26 -8.37
CA THR A 13 -50.80 -2.54 -7.13
C THR A 13 -49.30 -2.65 -7.37
N ILE A 14 -48.50 -2.34 -6.34
CA ILE A 14 -47.03 -2.43 -6.40
C ILE A 14 -46.56 -3.85 -6.78
N ASP A 15 -47.31 -4.88 -6.40
CA ASP A 15 -46.95 -6.28 -6.67
C ASP A 15 -47.12 -6.64 -8.15
N VAL A 16 -48.11 -6.07 -8.84
CA VAL A 16 -48.26 -6.19 -10.30
C VAL A 16 -47.05 -5.56 -11.00
N VAL A 17 -46.63 -4.37 -10.56
CA VAL A 17 -45.43 -3.71 -11.09
C VAL A 17 -44.18 -4.59 -10.91
N ARG A 18 -43.97 -5.15 -9.70
CA ARG A 18 -42.84 -6.04 -9.41
C ARG A 18 -42.86 -7.31 -10.27
N TYR A 19 -44.04 -7.91 -10.44
CA TYR A 19 -44.22 -9.11 -11.26
C TYR A 19 -43.78 -8.87 -12.70
N HIS A 20 -44.23 -7.76 -13.32
CA HIS A 20 -43.87 -7.44 -14.70
C HIS A 20 -42.40 -7.06 -14.85
N ILE A 21 -41.82 -6.30 -13.91
CA ILE A 21 -40.38 -5.99 -13.91
C ILE A 21 -39.55 -7.29 -13.93
N LYS A 22 -39.92 -8.26 -13.08
CA LYS A 22 -39.25 -9.57 -13.03
C LYS A 22 -39.46 -10.38 -14.30
N LYS A 23 -40.70 -10.45 -14.80
CA LYS A 23 -41.07 -11.21 -16.01
C LYS A 23 -40.37 -10.68 -17.26
N LEU A 24 -40.16 -9.37 -17.35
CA LEU A 24 -39.48 -8.71 -18.46
C LEU A 24 -37.95 -8.67 -18.30
N GLY A 25 -37.41 -9.20 -17.19
CA GLY A 25 -35.97 -9.13 -16.91
C GLY A 25 -35.45 -7.70 -16.72
N LEU A 26 -36.33 -6.74 -16.42
CA LEU A 26 -36.00 -5.32 -16.20
C LEU A 26 -35.57 -5.06 -14.75
N GLU A 27 -35.18 -6.10 -14.03
CA GLU A 27 -34.62 -5.96 -12.70
C GLU A 27 -33.36 -5.09 -12.79
N GLY A 28 -33.40 -3.94 -12.10
CA GLY A 28 -32.24 -3.06 -12.06
C GLY A 28 -31.03 -3.84 -11.56
N GLN A 29 -29.94 -3.81 -12.32
CA GLN A 29 -28.66 -4.33 -11.83
C GLN A 29 -28.32 -3.55 -10.55
N ARG A 30 -28.32 -4.23 -9.39
CA ARG A 30 -27.79 -3.64 -8.16
C ARG A 30 -26.33 -3.30 -8.42
N LYS A 31 -26.01 -2.03 -8.70
CA LYS A 31 -24.63 -1.55 -8.55
C LYS A 31 -24.25 -1.79 -7.10
N ARG A 32 -23.47 -2.84 -6.83
CA ARG A 32 -22.86 -3.06 -5.52
C ARG A 32 -21.94 -1.87 -5.26
N GLY A 33 -22.46 -0.88 -4.54
CA GLY A 33 -21.75 0.35 -4.19
C GLY A 33 -22.41 1.56 -4.83
N GLY A 34 -23.13 2.33 -4.01
CA GLY A 34 -23.44 3.71 -4.36
C GLY A 34 -22.15 4.49 -4.64
N ILE A 35 -22.27 5.59 -5.37
CA ILE A 35 -21.17 6.53 -5.63
C ILE A 35 -20.51 6.85 -4.28
N ARG A 36 -19.30 6.32 -4.02
CA ARG A 36 -18.64 6.63 -2.76
C ARG A 36 -18.00 8.00 -2.89
N ARG A 37 -18.10 8.78 -1.82
CA ARG A 37 -17.56 10.15 -1.66
C ARG A 37 -16.17 10.39 -2.24
N TYR A 38 -15.31 9.36 -2.32
CA TYR A 38 -13.93 9.47 -2.77
C TYR A 38 -13.64 8.75 -4.11
N ASP A 39 -14.60 8.10 -4.76
CA ASP A 39 -14.35 7.28 -5.97
C ASP A 39 -13.73 8.09 -7.10
N GLU A 40 -14.27 9.27 -7.39
CA GLU A 40 -13.75 10.17 -8.43
C GLU A 40 -12.37 10.74 -8.08
N LEU A 41 -12.16 11.09 -6.81
CA LEU A 41 -10.87 11.55 -6.30
C LEU A 41 -9.80 10.46 -6.43
N VAL A 42 -10.14 9.21 -6.10
CA VAL A 42 -9.23 8.06 -6.24
C VAL A 42 -8.99 7.77 -7.72
N ARG A 43 -9.99 7.85 -8.61
CA ARG A 43 -9.82 7.72 -10.06
C ARG A 43 -8.76 8.66 -10.61
N LYS A 44 -8.87 9.94 -10.26
CA LYS A 44 -8.00 11.00 -10.80
C LYS A 44 -6.57 10.95 -10.24
N ASN A 45 -6.40 10.56 -8.98
CA ASN A 45 -5.12 10.76 -8.28
C ASN A 45 -4.34 9.46 -8.02
N TYR A 46 -4.98 8.32 -7.82
CA TYR A 46 -4.30 7.07 -7.43
C TYR A 46 -3.29 6.52 -8.46
N PRO A 47 -3.46 6.74 -9.79
CA PRO A 47 -2.45 6.34 -10.78
C PRO A 47 -1.14 7.14 -10.68
N THR A 48 -1.18 8.36 -10.14
CA THR A 48 -0.05 9.31 -10.12
C THR A 48 0.44 9.65 -8.72
N CYS A 49 -0.19 9.12 -7.67
CA CYS A 49 0.30 9.25 -6.30
C CYS A 49 -0.05 8.04 -5.44
N SER A 50 0.84 7.71 -4.50
CA SER A 50 0.61 6.58 -3.60
C SER A 50 -0.61 6.79 -2.70
N ALA A 51 -1.20 5.66 -2.27
CA ALA A 51 -2.31 5.63 -1.31
C ALA A 51 -2.05 6.48 -0.06
N SER A 52 -0.81 6.47 0.44
CA SER A 52 -0.40 7.21 1.63
C SER A 52 -0.41 8.73 1.43
N ILE A 53 0.01 9.21 0.26
CA ILE A 53 0.02 10.64 -0.07
C ILE A 53 -1.41 11.13 -0.22
N LEU A 54 -2.22 10.41 -0.99
CA LEU A 54 -3.63 10.77 -1.20
C LEU A 54 -4.43 10.70 0.11
N ALA A 55 -4.13 9.73 0.97
CA ALA A 55 -4.71 9.61 2.32
C ALA A 55 -4.44 10.85 3.17
N LYS A 56 -3.17 11.30 3.22
CA LYS A 56 -2.78 12.50 3.96
C LYS A 56 -3.50 13.75 3.45
N LYS A 57 -3.63 13.90 2.13
CA LYS A 57 -4.34 15.04 1.50
C LYS A 57 -5.83 15.03 1.81
N LEU A 58 -6.45 13.85 1.86
CA LEU A 58 -7.90 13.69 2.04
C LEU A 58 -8.33 13.49 3.50
N GLY A 59 -7.38 13.39 4.44
CA GLY A 59 -7.68 13.13 5.85
C GLY A 59 -8.30 11.76 6.11
N ILE A 60 -7.97 10.74 5.31
CA ILE A 60 -8.50 9.38 5.45
C ILE A 60 -7.38 8.34 5.51
N THR A 61 -7.70 7.10 5.87
CA THR A 61 -6.68 6.03 5.94
C THR A 61 -6.26 5.55 4.54
N PRO A 62 -4.98 5.20 4.33
CA PRO A 62 -4.51 4.62 3.05
C PRO A 62 -5.25 3.33 2.67
N ASN A 63 -5.69 2.54 3.65
CA ASN A 63 -6.50 1.35 3.42
C ASN A 63 -7.87 1.66 2.81
N THR A 64 -8.47 2.80 3.15
CA THR A 64 -9.73 3.24 2.55
C THR A 64 -9.56 3.49 1.05
N ILE A 65 -8.47 4.16 0.68
CA ILE A 65 -8.13 4.43 -0.72
C ILE A 65 -7.82 3.13 -1.46
N ASN A 66 -7.03 2.22 -0.88
CA ASN A 66 -6.72 0.92 -1.48
C ASN A 66 -8.00 0.06 -1.71
N ARG A 67 -8.95 0.11 -0.76
CA ARG A 67 -10.25 -0.57 -0.90
C ARG A 67 -11.06 0.02 -2.04
N ILE A 68 -11.08 1.35 -2.16
CA ILE A 68 -11.78 2.06 -3.22
C ILE A 68 -11.14 1.75 -4.57
N ALA A 69 -9.82 1.85 -4.70
CA ALA A 69 -9.07 1.53 -5.91
C ALA A 69 -9.36 0.10 -6.41
N ARG A 70 -9.40 -0.88 -5.49
CA ARG A 70 -9.79 -2.26 -5.81
C ARG A 70 -11.23 -2.35 -6.30
N GLN A 71 -12.15 -1.63 -5.66
CA GLN A 71 -13.58 -1.65 -6.03
C GLN A 71 -13.85 -1.01 -7.39
N ILE A 72 -13.15 0.07 -7.73
CA ILE A 72 -13.28 0.78 -9.01
C ILE A 72 -12.38 0.19 -10.12
N GLY A 73 -11.61 -0.86 -9.83
CA GLY A 73 -10.78 -1.57 -10.80
C GLY A 73 -9.49 -0.87 -11.22
N ILE A 74 -9.00 0.09 -10.42
CA ILE A 74 -7.79 0.85 -10.76
C ILE A 74 -6.58 0.26 -10.04
N LYS A 75 -5.53 -0.01 -10.81
CA LYS A 75 -4.23 -0.46 -10.29
C LYS A 75 -3.34 0.75 -10.01
N HIS A 76 -2.51 0.62 -8.97
CA HIS A 76 -1.41 1.55 -8.74
C HIS A 76 -0.39 1.41 -9.88
N ASN A 77 0.12 2.53 -10.39
CA ASN A 77 1.18 2.50 -11.40
C ASN A 77 2.47 1.94 -10.77
N PRO A 78 3.00 0.79 -11.23
CA PRO A 78 4.23 0.21 -10.68
C PRO A 78 5.46 1.10 -10.90
N ASP A 79 5.43 1.98 -11.90
CA ASP A 79 6.52 2.91 -12.21
C ASP A 79 6.47 4.19 -11.35
N PHE A 80 5.47 4.32 -10.46
CA PHE A 80 5.50 5.32 -9.40
C PHE A 80 6.55 4.91 -8.37
N ILE A 81 7.80 5.27 -8.66
CA ILE A 81 8.89 5.31 -7.69
C ILE A 81 8.39 6.22 -6.58
N LYS A 82 8.15 5.67 -5.37
CA LYS A 82 7.91 6.49 -4.17
C LYS A 82 8.98 7.57 -4.19
N ALA A 83 8.57 8.84 -4.31
CA ALA A 83 9.47 9.99 -4.37
C ALA A 83 10.65 9.73 -3.43
N PRO A 84 11.90 9.89 -3.89
CA PRO A 84 13.09 9.44 -3.17
C PRO A 84 12.92 9.87 -1.72
N TYR A 85 12.78 8.88 -0.82
CA TYR A 85 12.59 9.16 0.59
C TYR A 85 13.72 10.11 0.96
N PRO A 86 13.43 11.34 1.43
CA PRO A 86 14.49 12.26 1.79
C PRO A 86 15.39 11.50 2.75
N ILE A 87 16.67 11.41 2.41
CA ILE A 87 17.67 10.64 3.15
C ILE A 87 17.75 11.27 4.53
N LYS A 88 16.93 10.77 5.45
CA LYS A 88 16.58 11.53 6.65
C LYS A 88 17.78 11.67 7.58
N GLU A 89 18.70 10.71 7.54
CA GLU A 89 19.92 10.67 8.33
C GLU A 89 21.02 9.89 7.59
N ASN A 90 22.25 10.40 7.67
CA ASN A 90 23.46 9.70 7.26
C ASN A 90 24.05 8.91 8.43
N LEU A 91 24.08 7.58 8.31
CA LEU A 91 24.60 6.68 9.34
C LEU A 91 26.08 6.33 9.14
N VAL A 92 26.76 6.90 8.14
CA VAL A 92 28.18 6.64 7.86
C VAL A 92 29.04 6.98 9.07
N GLY A 93 29.97 6.08 9.43
CA GLY A 93 30.81 6.18 10.62
C GLY A 93 30.19 5.62 11.89
N MET A 94 28.87 5.37 11.93
CA MET A 94 28.22 4.82 13.12
C MET A 94 28.48 3.32 13.28
N LYS A 95 28.56 2.87 14.54
CA LYS A 95 28.74 1.47 14.92
C LYS A 95 27.44 0.90 15.49
N TYR A 96 27.01 -0.25 14.97
CA TYR A 96 25.84 -1.01 15.39
C TYR A 96 26.26 -2.44 15.73
N GLY A 97 26.41 -2.73 17.03
CA GLY A 97 27.00 -3.99 17.50
C GLY A 97 28.42 -4.16 16.95
N LYS A 98 28.62 -5.16 16.09
CA LYS A 98 29.90 -5.46 15.43
C LYS A 98 30.04 -4.86 14.04
N LEU A 99 29.04 -4.12 13.57
CA LEU A 99 29.01 -3.52 12.24
C LEU A 99 29.37 -2.04 12.33
N THR A 100 30.32 -1.59 11.51
CA THR A 100 30.65 -0.18 11.30
C THR A 100 30.17 0.24 9.92
N VAL A 101 29.36 1.29 9.85
CA VAL A 101 28.81 1.78 8.58
C VAL A 101 29.87 2.53 7.79
N GLN A 102 30.12 2.10 6.55
CA GLN A 102 31.18 2.63 5.69
C GLN A 102 30.64 3.64 4.65
N LYS A 103 29.58 3.28 3.93
CA LYS A 103 29.00 4.16 2.90
C LYS A 103 27.53 3.85 2.63
N GLN A 104 26.84 4.82 2.06
CA GLN A 104 25.48 4.66 1.51
C GLN A 104 25.55 4.02 0.12
N LEU A 105 24.65 3.08 -0.15
CA LEU A 105 24.52 2.41 -1.45
C LEU A 105 23.27 2.82 -2.24
N GLY A 106 22.39 3.63 -1.65
CA GLY A 106 21.11 4.05 -2.24
C GLY A 106 19.92 3.31 -1.65
N THR A 107 18.78 3.35 -2.33
CA THR A 107 17.52 2.75 -1.86
C THR A 107 17.24 1.39 -2.51
N ASN A 108 16.68 0.46 -1.74
CA ASN A 108 16.19 -0.80 -2.28
C ASN A 108 14.82 -0.64 -2.96
N LYS A 109 14.28 -1.73 -3.55
CA LYS A 109 12.95 -1.75 -4.19
C LYS A 109 11.78 -1.33 -3.29
N TRP A 110 11.97 -1.34 -1.97
CA TRP A 110 10.97 -0.89 -0.99
C TRP A 110 11.17 0.57 -0.56
N GLY A 111 12.17 1.27 -1.12
CA GLY A 111 12.52 2.64 -0.80
C GLY A 111 13.35 2.80 0.48
N GLN A 112 13.90 1.72 1.04
CA GLN A 112 14.70 1.79 2.26
C GLN A 112 16.16 2.07 1.91
N MET A 113 16.79 3.03 2.59
CA MET A 113 18.21 3.32 2.45
C MET A 113 19.06 2.12 2.90
N VAL A 114 19.96 1.69 2.02
CA VAL A 114 20.89 0.59 2.21
C VAL A 114 22.29 1.15 2.46
N TYR A 115 22.95 0.57 3.46
CA TYR A 115 24.29 0.92 3.89
C TYR A 115 25.23 -0.28 3.74
N GLN A 116 26.43 -0.01 3.26
CA GLN A 116 27.55 -0.93 3.34
C GLN A 116 28.17 -0.85 4.72
N CYS A 117 28.26 -1.99 5.39
CA CYS A 117 28.80 -2.12 6.74
C CYS A 117 30.01 -3.04 6.73
N LEU A 118 31.06 -2.67 7.45
CA LEU A 118 32.20 -3.53 7.75
C LEU A 118 31.97 -4.17 9.11
N CYS A 119 31.97 -5.49 9.16
CA CYS A 119 31.91 -6.19 10.43
C CYS A 119 33.32 -6.32 11.04
N GLU A 120 33.42 -6.37 12.36
CA GLU A 120 34.66 -6.71 13.09
C GLU A 120 35.26 -8.07 12.66
N CYS A 121 34.45 -8.93 12.03
CA CYS A 121 34.88 -10.18 11.40
C CYS A 121 35.69 -9.98 10.11
N GLY A 122 35.88 -8.74 9.65
CA GLY A 122 36.47 -8.36 8.36
C GLY A 122 35.51 -8.45 7.17
N LYS A 123 34.33 -9.06 7.33
CA LYS A 123 33.37 -9.23 6.23
C LYS A 123 32.51 -7.99 6.03
N ILE A 124 32.31 -7.61 4.77
CA ILE A 124 31.35 -6.59 4.36
C ILE A 124 29.93 -7.17 4.30
N THR A 125 28.95 -6.41 4.80
CA THR A 125 27.53 -6.72 4.69
C THR A 125 26.71 -5.51 4.30
N HIS A 126 25.51 -5.74 3.78
CA HIS A 126 24.57 -4.69 3.42
C HIS A 126 23.38 -4.74 4.39
N SER A 127 23.10 -3.61 5.04
CA SER A 127 22.00 -3.51 6.00
C SER A 127 21.18 -2.25 5.71
N THR A 128 19.88 -2.32 5.93
CA THR A 128 19.02 -1.15 5.82
C THR A 128 19.16 -0.26 7.05
N ALA A 129 18.92 1.05 6.90
CA ALA A 129 18.93 2.01 8.00
C ALA A 129 18.04 1.55 9.18
N GLY A 130 16.86 1.01 8.85
CA GLY A 130 15.91 0.49 9.84
C GLY A 130 16.48 -0.70 10.63
N ASN A 131 17.13 -1.63 9.95
CA ASN A 131 17.71 -2.81 10.62
C ASN A 131 18.87 -2.45 11.54
N LEU A 132 19.66 -1.44 11.17
CA LEU A 132 20.74 -0.93 12.01
C LEU A 132 20.17 -0.25 13.26
N LYS A 133 19.25 0.70 13.09
CA LYS A 133 18.65 1.47 14.20
C LYS A 133 17.91 0.60 15.23
N HIS A 134 17.20 -0.44 14.77
CA HIS A 134 16.46 -1.35 15.65
C HIS A 134 17.28 -2.56 16.10
N ASN A 135 18.61 -2.55 15.88
CA ASN A 135 19.52 -3.64 16.25
C ASN A 135 19.15 -5.02 15.67
N HIS A 136 18.38 -5.07 14.58
CA HIS A 136 18.10 -6.31 13.85
C HIS A 136 19.34 -6.79 13.06
N ALA A 137 20.22 -5.86 12.68
CA ALA A 137 21.50 -6.14 12.04
C ALA A 137 22.66 -5.62 12.90
N ILE A 138 23.27 -6.53 13.68
CA ILE A 138 24.40 -6.24 14.59
C ILE A 138 25.67 -7.01 14.25
N SER A 139 25.65 -7.92 13.27
CA SER A 139 26.86 -8.64 12.82
C SER A 139 26.72 -9.18 11.40
N CYS A 140 27.85 -9.61 10.82
CA CYS A 140 27.90 -10.29 9.52
C CYS A 140 27.28 -11.71 9.53
N GLY A 141 26.77 -12.18 10.67
CA GLY A 141 26.34 -13.57 10.88
C GLY A 141 27.48 -14.54 11.22
N CYS A 142 28.72 -14.06 11.37
CA CYS A 142 29.89 -14.91 11.70
C CYS A 142 29.72 -15.68 13.01
N GLN A 143 29.01 -15.12 13.99
CA GLN A 143 28.78 -15.77 15.29
C GLN A 143 27.87 -17.00 15.18
N ARG A 144 26.84 -16.96 14.32
CA ARG A 144 25.98 -18.12 14.07
C ARG A 144 26.74 -19.23 13.33
N LYS A 145 27.61 -18.85 12.38
CA LYS A 145 28.45 -19.82 11.64
C LYS A 145 29.49 -20.53 12.51
N ARG A 146 30.08 -19.84 13.51
CA ARG A 146 31.02 -20.48 14.44
C ARG A 146 30.35 -21.53 15.31
N LYS A 147 29.13 -21.27 15.81
CA LYS A 147 28.39 -22.24 16.64
C LYS A 147 27.97 -23.50 15.87
N GLN A 148 27.69 -23.41 14.57
CA GLN A 148 27.32 -24.56 13.75
C GLN A 148 28.49 -25.48 13.36
N LYS A 149 29.74 -25.02 13.48
CA LYS A 149 30.93 -25.83 13.19
C LYS A 149 31.51 -26.55 14.42
N LEU A 150 30.98 -26.27 15.61
CA LEU A 150 31.40 -26.88 16.87
C LEU A 150 30.40 -27.91 17.41
N ASN A 151 29.37 -28.25 16.62
CA ASN A 151 28.44 -29.34 16.88
C ASN A 151 28.57 -30.40 15.81
#